data_AF-A0A0M3IUK6-F1
#
_entry.id   AF-A0A0M3IUK6-F1
#
_cell.length_a   1.000
_cell.length_b   1.000
_cell.length_c   1.000
_cell.angle_alpha   90.00
_cell.angle_beta   90.00
_cell.angle_gamma   90.00
#
_symmetry.space_group_name_H-M   'P 1'
#
loop_
_entity.id
_entity.type
_entity.pdbx_description
1 polymer ?
#
loop_
_entity_poly.entity_id
_entity_poly.type
_entity_poly.pdbx_seq_one_letter_code
_entity_poly.pdbx_strand_id
1 'polypeptide(L)'
;MSWTKFYCEMDCRRHPFSCINEKLYMDMADRLVEDGYAHAGYNTIHIDDCWMERQRDSTGRLVADRSRFPSGIGALADYMHQRGLKLGIYEDYGTKTCAGFPGSYGYLKIDAQTFAEWKVDYLKLDGCNVDIRLMAQGRFIDKIMILDNRIANT
;
A
#
# COMPACT_ATOMS: atom_id res chain seq x y z
N MET A 1 -1.48 0.72 10.24
CA MET A 1 -0.18 0.68 9.52
C MET A 1 0.66 -0.44 10.11
N SER A 2 1.29 -1.29 9.30
CA SER A 2 2.10 -2.42 9.79
C SER A 2 3.48 -2.04 10.34
N TRP A 3 4.05 -0.91 9.90
CA TRP A 3 5.46 -0.55 10.11
C TRP A 3 5.98 -0.63 11.55
N THR A 4 5.32 0.04 12.50
CA THR A 4 5.83 0.18 13.89
C THR A 4 5.98 -1.16 14.61
N LYS A 5 5.21 -2.19 14.19
CA LYS A 5 5.21 -3.50 14.83
C LYS A 5 5.95 -4.56 14.01
N PHE A 6 5.76 -4.56 12.70
CA PHE A 6 6.20 -5.63 11.80
C PHE A 6 7.39 -5.23 10.92
N TYR A 7 7.71 -3.94 10.85
CA TYR A 7 8.81 -3.39 10.05
C TYR A 7 8.78 -3.92 8.60
N CYS A 8 9.93 -4.39 8.11
CA CYS A 8 10.14 -4.99 6.80
C CYS A 8 10.44 -6.49 6.91
N GLU A 9 9.75 -7.20 7.81
CA GLU A 9 9.97 -8.65 7.97
C GLU A 9 9.42 -9.42 6.76
N MET A 10 10.29 -10.10 6.01
CA MET A 10 9.92 -10.82 4.77
C MET A 10 10.20 -12.32 4.84
N ASP A 11 10.90 -12.81 5.86
CA ASP A 11 11.19 -14.23 6.04
C ASP A 11 9.98 -14.93 6.66
N CYS A 12 8.97 -15.21 5.83
CA CYS A 12 7.75 -15.90 6.25
C CYS A 12 7.96 -17.34 6.71
N ARG A 13 9.13 -17.95 6.46
CA ARG A 13 9.45 -19.29 6.98
C ARG A 13 9.85 -19.21 8.44
N ARG A 14 10.67 -18.22 8.81
CA ARG A 14 11.06 -17.98 10.21
C ARG A 14 10.01 -17.24 11.01
N HIS A 15 9.24 -16.37 10.36
CA HIS A 15 8.29 -15.45 10.99
C HIS A 15 6.88 -15.60 10.38
N PRO A 16 6.24 -16.78 10.46
CA PRO A 16 5.00 -17.09 9.74
C PRO A 16 3.79 -16.24 10.17
N PHE A 17 3.84 -15.63 11.37
CA PHE A 17 2.76 -14.80 11.93
C PHE A 17 3.09 -13.30 11.98
N SER A 18 4.28 -12.90 11.56
CA SER A 18 4.73 -11.50 11.65
C SER A 18 5.44 -10.99 10.40
N CYS A 19 5.69 -11.84 9.41
CA CYS A 19 6.15 -11.37 8.11
C CYS A 19 5.05 -10.61 7.37
N ILE A 20 5.45 -9.67 6.53
CA ILE A 20 4.58 -8.89 5.66
C ILE A 20 4.04 -9.79 4.56
N ASN A 21 2.85 -10.36 4.78
CA ASN A 21 2.15 -11.21 3.82
C ASN A 21 0.63 -10.97 3.86
N GLU A 22 -0.09 -11.48 2.87
CA GLU A 22 -1.55 -11.38 2.75
C GLU A 22 -2.26 -11.88 4.01
N LYS A 23 -1.82 -13.03 4.56
CA LYS A 23 -2.44 -13.63 5.74
C LYS A 23 -2.37 -12.72 6.98
N LEU A 24 -1.24 -12.02 7.19
CA LEU A 24 -1.09 -11.08 8.30
C LEU A 24 -2.19 -10.02 8.24
N TYR A 25 -2.43 -9.43 7.07
CA TYR A 25 -3.44 -8.38 6.92
C TYR A 25 -4.86 -8.93 7.06
N MET A 26 -5.13 -10.13 6.54
CA MET A 26 -6.43 -10.80 6.73
C MET A 26 -6.70 -11.10 8.21
N ASP A 27 -5.72 -11.65 8.93
CA ASP A 27 -5.84 -11.95 10.36
C ASP A 27 -6.10 -10.65 11.16
N MET A 28 -5.41 -9.56 10.83
CA MET A 28 -5.64 -8.26 11.49
C MET A 28 -7.04 -7.70 11.16
N ALA A 29 -7.56 -7.93 9.96
CA ALA A 29 -8.90 -7.52 9.56
C ALA A 29 -9.98 -8.24 10.37
N ASP A 30 -9.85 -9.57 10.50
CA ASP A 30 -10.73 -10.36 11.33
C ASP A 30 -10.71 -9.88 12.79
N ARG A 31 -9.53 -9.62 13.35
CA ARG A 31 -9.41 -9.11 14.72
C ARG A 31 -9.99 -7.71 14.91
N LEU A 32 -9.82 -6.80 13.95
CA LEU A 32 -10.45 -5.47 14.04
C LEU A 32 -11.98 -5.58 14.16
N VAL A 33 -12.60 -6.51 13.44
CA VAL A 33 -14.05 -6.73 13.48
C VAL A 33 -14.47 -7.48 14.75
N GLU A 34 -13.87 -8.64 15.00
CA GLU A 34 -14.30 -9.55 16.08
C GLU A 34 -14.05 -8.98 17.48
N ASP A 35 -12.93 -8.26 17.66
CA ASP A 35 -12.57 -7.71 18.97
C ASP A 35 -13.18 -6.32 19.20
N GLY A 36 -14.02 -5.83 18.27
CA GLY A 36 -14.80 -4.60 18.43
C GLY A 36 -14.06 -3.29 18.09
N TYR A 37 -12.82 -3.34 17.60
CA TYR A 37 -12.07 -2.14 17.20
C TYR A 37 -12.75 -1.39 16.04
N ALA A 38 -13.32 -2.11 15.08
CA ALA A 38 -14.06 -1.52 13.97
C ALA A 38 -15.29 -0.75 14.46
N HIS A 39 -16.02 -1.28 15.46
CA HIS A 39 -17.13 -0.60 16.11
C HIS A 39 -16.67 0.65 16.88
N ALA A 40 -15.46 0.63 17.45
CA ALA A 40 -14.82 1.78 18.06
C ALA A 40 -14.27 2.81 17.05
N GLY A 41 -14.40 2.57 15.74
CA GLY A 41 -14.01 3.50 14.67
C GLY A 41 -12.69 3.19 13.98
N TYR A 42 -11.96 2.15 14.40
CA TYR A 42 -10.73 1.71 13.74
C TYR A 42 -11.08 0.82 12.53
N ASN A 43 -11.38 1.45 11.40
CA ASN A 43 -11.91 0.78 10.20
C ASN A 43 -10.94 0.75 9.01
N THR A 44 -9.65 1.02 9.24
CA THR A 44 -8.64 0.99 8.17
C THR A 44 -7.47 0.08 8.52
N ILE A 45 -7.03 -0.70 7.54
CA ILE A 45 -5.78 -1.48 7.60
C ILE A 45 -4.86 -0.96 6.53
N HIS A 46 -3.61 -0.70 6.89
CA HIS A 46 -2.65 -0.10 5.97
C HIS A 46 -1.39 -0.97 5.88
N ILE A 47 -1.09 -1.38 4.65
CA ILE A 47 0.17 -1.99 4.24
C ILE A 47 1.23 -0.89 4.20
N ASP A 48 2.37 -1.09 4.87
CA ASP A 48 3.54 -0.21 4.77
C ASP A 48 4.57 -0.78 3.77
N ASP A 49 5.81 -0.28 3.76
CA ASP A 49 6.87 -0.72 2.84
C ASP A 49 7.08 -2.25 2.83
N CYS A 50 7.80 -2.74 1.82
CA CYS A 50 8.19 -4.15 1.65
C CYS A 50 7.07 -5.11 1.21
N TRP A 51 5.97 -4.62 0.65
CA TRP A 51 4.87 -5.46 0.13
C TRP A 51 5.09 -5.97 -1.30
N MET A 52 5.91 -5.27 -2.08
CA MET A 52 6.05 -5.47 -3.53
C MET A 52 7.27 -6.32 -3.93
N GLU A 53 7.27 -6.79 -5.17
CA GLU A 53 8.43 -7.35 -5.86
C GLU A 53 9.54 -6.30 -6.00
N ARG A 54 10.78 -6.75 -6.15
CA ARG A 54 11.93 -5.84 -6.38
C ARG A 54 11.94 -5.19 -7.77
N GLN A 55 11.08 -5.66 -8.67
CA GLN A 55 10.98 -5.19 -10.05
C GLN A 55 9.52 -4.98 -10.42
N ARG A 56 9.27 -3.92 -11.20
CA ARG A 56 8.01 -3.70 -11.90
C ARG A 56 7.83 -4.76 -12.99
N ASP A 57 6.59 -4.99 -13.43
CA ASP A 57 6.34 -5.85 -14.58
C ASP A 57 6.80 -5.22 -15.91
N SER A 58 6.63 -5.95 -17.02
CA SER A 58 7.02 -5.49 -18.36
C SER A 58 6.25 -4.26 -18.85
N THR A 59 5.14 -3.91 -18.21
CA THR A 59 4.34 -2.72 -18.49
C THR A 59 4.68 -1.53 -17.57
N GLY A 60 5.60 -1.74 -16.64
CA GLY A 60 6.02 -0.74 -15.66
C GLY A 60 5.11 -0.65 -14.43
N ARG A 61 4.19 -1.59 -14.22
CA ARG A 61 3.32 -1.59 -13.03
C ARG A 61 4.01 -2.22 -11.82
N LEU A 62 3.61 -1.76 -10.65
CA LEU A 62 3.99 -2.38 -9.38
C LEU A 62 3.37 -3.79 -9.30
N VAL A 63 4.10 -4.71 -8.68
CA VAL A 63 3.67 -6.10 -8.53
C VAL A 63 3.80 -6.46 -7.07
N ALA A 64 2.71 -6.96 -6.45
CA ALA A 64 2.80 -7.51 -5.12
C ALA A 64 3.71 -8.74 -5.12
N ASP A 65 4.49 -8.94 -4.05
CA ASP A 65 5.33 -10.13 -3.94
C ASP A 65 4.47 -11.39 -4.09
N ARG A 66 4.74 -12.19 -5.14
CA ARG A 66 3.86 -13.29 -5.52
C ARG A 66 3.84 -14.42 -4.51
N SER A 67 4.88 -14.55 -3.68
CA SER A 67 4.95 -15.58 -2.65
C SER A 67 4.22 -15.15 -1.38
N ARG A 68 4.25 -13.86 -1.04
CA ARG A 68 3.67 -13.31 0.19
C ARG A 68 2.25 -12.80 0.00
N PHE A 69 1.89 -12.37 -1.21
CA PHE A 69 0.56 -11.91 -1.61
C PHE A 69 0.07 -12.71 -2.82
N PRO A 70 -0.15 -14.03 -2.69
CA PRO A 70 -0.46 -14.91 -3.82
C PRO A 70 -1.78 -14.55 -4.52
N SER A 71 -2.76 -13.97 -3.81
CA SER A 71 -4.03 -13.53 -4.42
C SER A 71 -3.97 -12.08 -4.95
N GLY A 72 -2.90 -11.33 -4.64
CA GLY A 72 -2.70 -9.95 -5.04
C GLY A 72 -3.48 -8.91 -4.21
N ILE A 73 -3.13 -7.64 -4.36
CA ILE A 73 -3.68 -6.54 -3.55
C ILE A 73 -5.17 -6.32 -3.79
N GLY A 74 -5.66 -6.46 -5.03
CA GLY A 74 -7.09 -6.28 -5.33
C GLY A 74 -7.98 -7.27 -4.57
N ALA A 75 -7.55 -8.53 -4.46
CA ALA A 75 -8.26 -9.54 -3.67
C ALA A 75 -8.22 -9.22 -2.17
N LEU A 76 -7.08 -8.72 -1.68
CA LEU A 76 -6.96 -8.27 -0.29
C LEU A 76 -7.85 -7.05 0.00
N ALA A 77 -7.98 -6.11 -0.93
CA ALA A 77 -8.89 -4.98 -0.81
C ALA A 77 -10.36 -5.45 -0.74
N ASP A 78 -10.75 -6.36 -1.62
CA ASP A 78 -12.08 -6.97 -1.60
C ASP A 78 -12.37 -7.68 -0.26
N TYR A 79 -11.36 -8.34 0.32
CA TYR A 79 -11.48 -8.96 1.64
C TYR A 79 -11.71 -7.95 2.78
N MET A 80 -11.04 -6.79 2.73
CA MET A 80 -11.27 -5.68 3.67
C MET A 80 -12.67 -5.10 3.51
N HIS A 81 -13.09 -4.85 2.26
CA HIS A 81 -14.37 -4.21 1.96
C HIS A 81 -15.56 -5.09 2.37
N GLN A 82 -15.47 -6.41 2.22
CA GLN A 82 -16.49 -7.36 2.69
C GLN A 82 -16.71 -7.31 4.22
N ARG A 83 -15.72 -6.81 4.97
CA ARG A 83 -15.76 -6.61 6.43
C ARG A 83 -16.14 -5.19 6.84
N GLY A 84 -16.47 -4.32 5.89
CA GLY A 84 -16.72 -2.91 6.15
C GLY A 84 -15.45 -2.13 6.53
N LEU A 85 -14.27 -2.68 6.26
CA LEU A 85 -12.98 -2.04 6.47
C LEU A 85 -12.48 -1.41 5.17
N LYS A 86 -11.45 -0.58 5.26
CA LYS A 86 -10.75 0.05 4.14
C LYS A 86 -9.29 -0.40 4.07
N LEU A 87 -8.74 -0.49 2.86
CA LEU A 87 -7.33 -0.84 2.63
C LEU A 87 -6.51 0.40 2.28
N GLY A 88 -5.46 0.65 3.04
CA GLY A 88 -4.38 1.55 2.69
C GLY A 88 -3.16 0.81 2.16
N ILE A 89 -2.43 1.44 1.24
CA ILE A 89 -1.15 0.95 0.73
C ILE A 89 -0.07 2.02 0.90
N TYR A 90 1.19 1.58 0.76
CA TYR A 90 2.36 2.41 0.82
C TYR A 90 3.04 2.51 -0.53
N GLU A 91 3.52 3.71 -0.83
CA GLU A 91 4.46 3.95 -1.91
C GLU A 91 5.45 5.07 -1.53
N ASP A 92 6.47 5.29 -2.34
CA ASP A 92 7.44 6.37 -2.17
C ASP A 92 7.52 7.25 -3.42
N TYR A 93 7.57 8.57 -3.24
CA TYR A 93 7.67 9.51 -4.36
C TYR A 93 9.00 9.42 -5.12
N GLY A 94 10.09 9.04 -4.44
CA GLY A 94 11.43 9.00 -4.99
C GLY A 94 11.66 7.84 -5.96
N THR A 95 12.93 7.59 -6.28
CA THR A 95 13.29 6.50 -7.21
C THR A 95 13.16 5.11 -6.57
N LYS A 96 13.16 5.05 -5.24
CA LYS A 96 13.04 3.83 -4.44
C LYS A 96 12.34 4.13 -3.13
N THR A 97 11.66 3.13 -2.57
CA THR A 97 11.17 3.18 -1.20
C THR A 97 12.33 3.25 -0.19
N CYS A 98 12.03 3.59 1.05
CA CYS A 98 13.03 3.61 2.12
C CYS A 98 13.71 2.25 2.32
N ALA A 99 13.00 1.13 2.11
CA ALA A 99 13.56 -0.23 2.13
C ALA A 99 14.18 -0.68 0.79
N GLY A 100 14.21 0.18 -0.23
CA GLY A 100 14.91 -0.04 -1.50
C GLY A 100 14.09 -0.77 -2.57
N PHE A 101 12.77 -0.82 -2.46
CA PHE A 101 11.85 -1.30 -3.50
C PHE A 101 11.62 -0.24 -4.58
N PRO A 102 11.02 -0.56 -5.74
CA PRO A 102 10.70 0.44 -6.77
C PRO A 102 9.89 1.61 -6.20
N GLY A 103 10.31 2.85 -6.43
CA GLY A 103 9.53 4.05 -6.09
C GLY A 103 8.73 4.59 -7.28
N SER A 104 7.91 5.61 -7.05
CA SER A 104 6.99 6.19 -8.04
C SER A 104 7.57 7.29 -8.92
N TYR A 105 8.83 7.70 -8.75
CA TYR A 105 9.41 8.73 -9.62
C TYR A 105 9.39 8.27 -11.09
N GLY A 106 8.67 9.01 -11.94
CA GLY A 106 8.43 8.66 -13.35
C GLY A 106 7.22 7.73 -13.60
N TYR A 107 6.62 7.17 -12.55
CA TYR A 107 5.52 6.19 -12.61
C TYR A 107 4.24 6.63 -11.88
N LEU A 108 4.20 7.81 -11.24
CA LEU A 108 3.05 8.31 -10.47
C LEU A 108 1.68 8.06 -11.11
N LYS A 109 1.51 8.32 -12.42
CA LYS A 109 0.23 8.14 -13.10
C LYS A 109 -0.17 6.66 -13.19
N ILE A 110 0.76 5.78 -13.55
CA ILE A 110 0.46 4.35 -13.67
C ILE A 110 0.29 3.70 -12.28
N ASP A 111 1.01 4.18 -11.27
CA ASP A 111 0.88 3.70 -9.89
C ASP A 111 -0.47 4.11 -9.30
N ALA A 112 -0.89 5.36 -9.48
CA ALA A 112 -2.22 5.82 -9.07
C ALA A 112 -3.35 5.02 -9.75
N GLN A 113 -3.22 4.74 -11.05
CA GLN A 113 -4.16 3.87 -11.77
C GLN A 113 -4.15 2.44 -11.22
N THR A 114 -2.97 1.90 -10.91
CA THR A 114 -2.83 0.56 -10.32
C THR A 114 -3.54 0.45 -8.98
N PHE A 115 -3.35 1.43 -8.09
CA PHE A 115 -4.02 1.44 -6.78
C PHE A 115 -5.54 1.62 -6.90
N ALA A 116 -6.01 2.47 -7.83
CA ALA A 116 -7.44 2.63 -8.09
C ALA A 116 -8.07 1.34 -8.64
N GLU A 117 -7.41 0.64 -9.57
CA GLU A 117 -7.86 -0.65 -10.11
C GLU A 117 -7.90 -1.75 -9.03
N TRP A 118 -6.95 -1.72 -8.08
CA TRP A 118 -6.96 -2.60 -6.92
C TRP A 118 -7.91 -2.14 -5.80
N LYS A 119 -8.68 -1.07 -6.02
CA LYS A 119 -9.67 -0.54 -5.07
C LYS A 119 -9.05 -0.15 -3.71
N VAL A 120 -7.83 0.36 -3.73
CA VAL A 120 -7.17 0.90 -2.53
C VAL A 120 -7.85 2.21 -2.11
N ASP A 121 -8.09 2.37 -0.81
CA ASP A 121 -8.78 3.53 -0.23
C ASP A 121 -7.83 4.64 0.25
N TYR A 122 -6.60 4.28 0.64
CA TYR A 122 -5.60 5.22 1.17
C TYR A 122 -4.21 4.95 0.60
N LEU A 123 -3.45 6.02 0.38
CA LEU A 123 -2.04 5.95 0.04
C LEU A 123 -1.22 6.70 1.08
N LYS A 124 -0.28 6.00 1.73
CA LYS A 124 0.87 6.66 2.37
C LYS A 124 1.93 6.84 1.28
N LEU A 125 2.33 8.08 1.01
CA LEU A 125 3.38 8.41 0.07
C LEU A 125 4.59 8.97 0.83
N ASP A 126 5.66 8.18 0.92
CA ASP A 126 6.90 8.57 1.59
C ASP A 126 7.82 9.39 0.68
N GLY A 127 8.94 9.86 1.23
CA GLY A 127 9.86 10.78 0.57
C GLY A 127 11.32 10.34 0.56
N CYS A 128 11.62 9.05 0.67
CA CYS A 128 13.00 8.59 0.54
C CYS A 128 13.49 8.69 -0.92
N ASN A 129 14.80 8.78 -1.13
CA ASN A 129 15.41 8.76 -2.48
C ASN A 129 14.80 9.80 -3.47
N VAL A 130 14.34 10.93 -2.96
CA VAL A 130 13.79 12.05 -3.73
C VAL A 130 14.85 13.10 -4.04
N ASP A 131 14.81 13.67 -5.24
CA ASP A 131 15.55 14.91 -5.53
C ASP A 131 14.82 16.09 -4.89
N ILE A 132 15.36 16.60 -3.79
CA ILE A 132 14.81 17.72 -3.01
C ILE A 132 14.63 19.01 -3.82
N ARG A 133 15.29 19.16 -4.98
CA ARG A 133 15.06 20.32 -5.87
C ARG A 133 13.69 20.25 -6.54
N LEU A 134 13.12 19.06 -6.67
CA LEU A 134 11.75 18.87 -7.16
C LEU A 134 10.73 19.24 -6.07
N MET A 135 11.10 19.16 -4.78
CA MET A 135 10.29 19.57 -3.61
C MET A 135 9.94 21.05 -3.58
N ALA A 136 10.90 21.91 -3.87
CA ALA A 136 10.71 23.36 -3.82
C ALA A 136 9.69 23.90 -4.85
N GLN A 137 9.33 23.12 -5.87
CA GLN A 137 8.52 23.61 -7.01
C GLN A 137 7.01 23.38 -6.85
N GLY A 138 6.51 22.95 -5.69
CA GLY A 138 5.06 22.77 -5.48
C GLY A 138 4.40 21.66 -6.31
N ARG A 139 5.15 20.96 -7.17
CA ARG A 139 4.71 19.78 -7.96
C ARG A 139 4.29 18.59 -7.09
N PHE A 140 4.37 18.75 -5.77
CA PHE A 140 3.97 17.82 -4.72
C PHE A 140 2.46 17.68 -4.63
N ILE A 141 1.70 18.75 -4.91
CA ILE A 141 0.26 18.78 -4.65
C ILE A 141 -0.54 18.49 -5.93
N ASP A 142 -0.07 18.93 -7.09
CA ASP A 142 -0.80 18.77 -8.37
C ASP A 142 -0.84 17.32 -8.90
N LYS A 143 -0.02 16.42 -8.37
CA LYS A 143 0.10 15.02 -8.82
C LYS A 143 -0.32 13.97 -7.80
N ILE A 144 -0.64 14.36 -6.56
CA ILE A 144 -1.30 13.46 -5.59
C ILE A 144 -2.76 13.38 -6.03
N MET A 145 -2.98 12.56 -7.04
CA MET A 145 -4.29 12.21 -7.54
C MET A 145 -4.99 11.47 -6.40
N ILE A 146 -5.94 12.18 -5.79
CA ILE A 146 -6.95 11.63 -4.90
C ILE A 146 -7.45 10.33 -5.55
N LEU A 147 -7.21 9.20 -4.89
CA LEU A 147 -7.64 7.86 -5.35
C LEU A 147 -9.17 7.70 -5.39
N ASP A 148 -9.91 8.76 -5.07
CA ASP A 148 -11.36 8.78 -5.19
C ASP A 148 -11.80 9.51 -6.47
N ASN A 149 -12.24 8.72 -7.45
CA ASN A 149 -13.02 9.20 -8.61
C ASN A 149 -14.38 9.81 -8.20
N ARG A 150 -14.70 9.96 -6.91
CA ARG A 150 -15.90 10.68 -6.42
C ARG A 150 -15.74 12.20 -6.26
N ILE A 151 -14.57 12.79 -6.47
CA ILE A 151 -14.36 14.25 -6.30
C ILE A 151 -14.11 15.00 -7.63
N ALA A 152 -14.07 14.31 -8.77
CA ALA A 152 -13.92 14.96 -10.07
C ALA A 152 -15.25 15.42 -10.72
N ASN A 153 -16.40 15.30 -10.04
CA ASN A 153 -17.73 15.66 -10.55
C ASN A 153 -18.57 16.49 -9.55
N THR A 154 -17.95 17.48 -8.89
CA THR A 154 -18.64 18.65 -8.32
C THR A 154 -17.76 19.87 -8.49
#